data_AF-M5RP38-F1
#
_entry.id   AF-M5RP38-F1
#
_cell.length_a   1.000
_cell.length_b   1.000
_cell.length_c   1.000
_cell.angle_alpha   90.00
_cell.angle_beta   90.00
_cell.angle_gamma   90.00
#
_symmetry.space_group_name_H-M   'P 1'
#
loop_
_entity.id
_entity.type
_entity.pdbx_description
1 polymer ?
#
loop_
_entity_poly.entity_id
_entity_poly.type
_entity_poly.pdbx_seq_one_letter_code
_entity_poly.pdbx_strand_id
1 'polypeptide(L)'
;MSDDPNPFARPSSESNPYTPSSSSDSIGGAGAVQLSEVHSRGMVGQIPILGVLMIVQGVFITLMGLVFGGYAFAMPMIFRSIREDAIKQGANPPPMPQQMELGMLIGLGIAAACVLAIAVFTIWAGVRVIKFQGRTFAIVMLCVGMLTCLTCYCAPTQIALSIYGLIVLLNGPVTDAFRFAERGHTAREIQQAFLSLP
;
A
#
# COMPACT_ATOMS: atom_id res chain seq x y z
N MET A 1 -39.99 20.69 56.08
CA MET A 1 -38.63 20.20 55.82
C MET A 1 -38.68 19.69 54.40
N SER A 2 -38.03 20.44 53.51
CA SER A 2 -38.34 20.55 52.10
C SER A 2 -37.59 19.48 51.30
N ASP A 3 -38.33 18.53 50.74
CA ASP A 3 -37.91 17.80 49.54
C ASP A 3 -38.56 18.53 48.36
N ASP A 4 -37.95 19.64 47.93
CA ASP A 4 -38.34 20.29 46.68
C ASP A 4 -37.85 19.40 45.52
N PRO A 5 -38.77 18.74 44.77
CA PRO A 5 -38.38 17.94 43.64
C PRO A 5 -37.77 18.87 42.59
N ASN A 6 -36.50 18.64 42.27
CA ASN A 6 -35.76 19.44 41.30
C ASN A 6 -36.59 19.56 40.01
N PRO A 7 -37.10 20.75 39.66
CA PRO A 7 -38.06 20.93 38.56
C PRO A 7 -37.44 20.69 37.18
N PHE A 8 -36.13 20.42 37.13
CA PHE A 8 -35.39 20.05 35.93
C PHE A 8 -35.19 18.54 35.76
N ALA A 9 -35.74 17.70 36.64
CA ALA A 9 -35.78 16.26 36.43
C ALA A 9 -36.74 15.95 35.26
N ARG A 10 -36.20 15.92 34.04
CA ARG A 10 -36.94 15.48 32.85
C ARG A 10 -37.36 14.02 33.02
N PRO A 11 -38.60 13.64 32.66
CA PRO A 11 -39.05 12.25 32.67
C PRO A 11 -38.10 11.41 31.82
N SER A 12 -37.44 10.43 32.45
CA SER A 12 -36.35 9.63 31.88
C SER A 12 -36.82 8.53 30.91
N SER A 13 -37.91 8.73 30.17
CA SER A 13 -38.50 7.66 29.34
C SER A 13 -38.96 8.08 27.94
N GLU A 14 -38.49 9.20 27.40
CA GLU A 14 -38.55 9.36 25.94
C GLU A 14 -37.41 8.55 25.33
N SER A 15 -37.75 7.34 24.89
CA SER A 15 -36.90 6.49 24.07
C SER A 15 -36.36 7.34 22.93
N ASN A 16 -35.09 7.74 23.02
CA ASN A 16 -34.48 8.51 21.95
C ASN A 16 -34.55 7.64 20.67
N PRO A 17 -35.30 8.05 19.63
CA PRO A 17 -35.49 7.25 18.42
C PRO A 17 -34.19 7.10 17.62
N TYR A 18 -33.15 7.85 17.98
CA TYR A 18 -31.80 7.75 17.42
C TYR A 18 -30.84 6.92 18.28
N THR A 19 -31.32 6.26 19.34
CA THR A 19 -30.47 5.35 20.10
C THR A 19 -30.15 4.15 19.19
N PRO A 20 -28.89 3.93 18.78
CA PRO A 20 -28.56 2.76 17.99
C PRO A 20 -28.93 1.53 18.83
N SER A 21 -29.79 0.68 18.28
CA SER A 21 -30.15 -0.59 18.91
C SER A 21 -28.86 -1.36 19.20
N SER A 22 -28.54 -1.53 20.48
CA SER A 22 -27.43 -2.33 20.96
C SER A 22 -27.75 -3.80 20.74
N SER A 23 -27.69 -4.23 19.48
CA SER A 23 -27.81 -5.63 19.09
C SER A 23 -26.45 -6.30 19.23
N SER A 24 -26.22 -6.80 20.46
CA SER A 24 -25.51 -8.04 20.77
C SER A 24 -24.24 -8.34 19.95
N ASP A 25 -23.12 -7.88 20.49
CA ASP A 25 -21.83 -8.53 20.32
C ASP A 25 -21.90 -9.97 20.85
N SER A 26 -22.17 -10.94 19.98
CA SER A 26 -21.76 -12.33 20.23
C SER A 26 -20.38 -12.55 19.61
N ILE A 27 -19.36 -12.07 20.31
CA ILE A 27 -17.96 -12.40 20.04
C ILE A 27 -17.67 -13.74 20.70
N GLY A 28 -17.41 -14.77 19.89
CA GLY A 28 -16.82 -16.01 20.41
C GLY A 28 -17.33 -17.28 19.77
N GLY A 29 -17.28 -17.38 18.44
CA GLY A 29 -17.50 -18.65 17.78
C GLY A 29 -17.22 -18.52 16.30
N ALA A 30 -16.81 -19.61 15.66
CA ALA A 30 -16.69 -19.77 14.21
C ALA A 30 -18.07 -19.67 13.49
N GLY A 31 -18.89 -18.71 13.90
CA GLY A 31 -20.17 -18.37 13.32
C GLY A 31 -19.97 -17.49 12.10
N ALA A 32 -20.87 -17.64 11.13
CA ALA A 32 -20.87 -16.85 9.91
C ALA A 32 -20.84 -15.34 10.23
N VAL A 33 -20.04 -14.59 9.47
CA VAL A 33 -19.91 -13.14 9.58
C VAL A 33 -21.30 -12.51 9.37
N GLN A 34 -21.92 -11.99 10.43
CA GLN A 34 -23.19 -11.28 10.33
C GLN A 34 -22.90 -9.85 9.85
N LEU A 35 -23.19 -9.58 8.58
CA LEU A 35 -23.16 -8.24 8.01
C LEU A 35 -24.47 -7.53 8.37
N SER A 36 -24.38 -6.25 8.75
CA SER A 36 -25.58 -5.43 8.93
C SER A 36 -26.32 -5.34 7.60
N GLU A 37 -27.64 -5.48 7.60
CA GLU A 37 -28.51 -5.49 6.41
C GLU A 37 -28.42 -4.19 5.58
N VAL A 38 -27.85 -3.14 6.17
CA VAL A 38 -27.61 -1.83 5.53
C VAL A 38 -26.36 -1.83 4.62
N HIS A 39 -25.51 -2.86 4.66
CA HIS A 39 -24.29 -2.91 3.85
C HIS A 39 -24.57 -3.41 2.42
N SER A 40 -24.29 -2.57 1.43
CA SER A 40 -24.20 -2.99 0.03
C SER A 40 -23.00 -3.93 -0.18
N ARG A 41 -23.14 -4.89 -1.10
CA ARG A 41 -22.09 -5.82 -1.60
C ARG A 41 -20.72 -5.17 -1.80
N GLY A 42 -20.70 -3.87 -2.11
CA GLY A 42 -19.53 -3.01 -1.98
C GLY A 42 -18.39 -3.36 -2.94
N MET A 43 -17.21 -2.76 -2.71
CA MET A 43 -16.00 -2.99 -3.53
C MET A 43 -15.08 -4.07 -2.95
N VAL A 44 -15.59 -4.94 -2.07
CA VAL A 44 -14.76 -5.97 -1.38
C VAL A 44 -14.16 -6.98 -2.37
N GLY A 45 -14.90 -7.31 -3.43
CA GLY A 45 -14.40 -8.20 -4.49
C GLY A 45 -13.24 -7.61 -5.31
N GLN A 46 -12.97 -6.31 -5.20
CA GLN A 46 -11.88 -5.65 -5.92
C GLN A 46 -10.53 -5.73 -5.21
N ILE A 47 -10.50 -6.08 -3.92
CA ILE A 47 -9.28 -6.12 -3.11
C ILE A 47 -8.25 -7.13 -3.65
N PRO A 48 -8.63 -8.36 -4.07
CA PRO A 48 -7.68 -9.29 -4.67
C PRO A 48 -7.07 -8.74 -5.97
N ILE A 49 -7.87 -8.04 -6.79
CA ILE A 49 -7.39 -7.41 -8.03
C ILE A 49 -6.36 -6.34 -7.69
N LEU A 50 -6.65 -5.47 -6.72
CA LEU A 50 -5.71 -4.47 -6.23
C LEU A 50 -4.40 -5.11 -5.73
N GLY A 51 -4.49 -6.18 -4.94
CA GLY A 51 -3.33 -6.89 -4.43
C GLY A 51 -2.44 -7.50 -5.53
N VAL A 52 -3.05 -8.10 -6.55
CA VAL A 52 -2.32 -8.61 -7.74
C VAL A 52 -1.65 -7.48 -8.50
N LEU A 53 -2.36 -6.37 -8.73
CA LEU A 53 -1.82 -5.20 -9.41
C LEU A 53 -0.62 -4.60 -8.65
N MET A 54 -0.68 -4.56 -7.31
CA MET A 54 0.46 -4.13 -6.48
C MET A 54 1.67 -5.07 -6.61
N ILE A 55 1.46 -6.38 -6.66
CA ILE A 55 2.55 -7.35 -6.85
C ILE A 55 3.21 -7.17 -8.22
N VAL A 56 2.40 -7.08 -9.28
CA VAL A 56 2.89 -6.89 -10.66
C VAL A 56 3.70 -5.59 -10.77
N GLN A 57 3.19 -4.49 -10.23
CA GLN A 57 3.92 -3.21 -10.18
C GLN A 57 5.24 -3.35 -9.40
N GLY A 58 5.24 -4.03 -8.25
CA GLY A 58 6.45 -4.29 -7.47
C GLY A 58 7.50 -5.11 -8.23
N VAL A 59 7.08 -6.09 -9.05
CA VAL A 59 7.98 -6.85 -9.93
C VAL A 59 8.60 -5.95 -10.99
N PHE A 60 7.82 -5.07 -11.63
CA PHE A 60 8.36 -4.11 -12.59
C PHE A 60 9.37 -3.16 -11.96
N ILE A 61 9.10 -2.64 -10.75
CA ILE A 61 10.05 -1.78 -10.01
C ILE A 61 11.31 -2.58 -9.64
N THR A 62 11.18 -3.86 -9.28
CA THR A 62 12.34 -4.72 -8.97
C THR A 62 13.22 -4.94 -10.20
N LEU A 63 12.62 -5.28 -11.36
CA LEU A 63 13.35 -5.44 -12.62
C LEU A 63 14.10 -4.15 -13.00
N MET A 64 13.42 -3.01 -12.90
CA MET A 64 14.04 -1.71 -13.15
C MET A 64 15.17 -1.42 -12.17
N GLY A 65 14.96 -1.63 -10.86
CA GLY A 65 16.01 -1.49 -9.84
C GLY A 65 17.23 -2.38 -10.09
N LEU A 66 17.02 -3.59 -10.61
CA LEU A 66 18.10 -4.52 -10.97
C LEU A 66 18.88 -4.00 -12.19
N VAL A 67 18.19 -3.49 -13.22
CA VAL A 67 18.83 -2.84 -14.39
C VAL A 67 19.63 -1.62 -13.95
N PHE A 68 19.08 -0.75 -13.09
CA PHE A 68 19.80 0.41 -12.56
C PHE A 68 21.01 0.02 -11.70
N GLY A 69 20.87 -1.00 -10.85
CA GLY A 69 21.98 -1.53 -10.06
C GLY A 69 23.08 -2.15 -10.93
N GLY A 70 22.70 -2.92 -11.94
CA GLY A 70 23.62 -3.48 -12.92
C GLY A 70 24.35 -2.40 -13.72
N TYR A 71 23.62 -1.37 -14.16
CA TYR A 71 24.21 -0.21 -14.82
C TYR A 71 25.18 0.55 -13.92
N ALA A 72 24.82 0.75 -12.65
CA ALA A 72 25.69 1.37 -11.65
C ALA A 72 27.00 0.59 -11.47
N PHE A 73 26.92 -0.74 -11.48
CA PHE A 73 28.09 -1.61 -11.35
C PHE A 73 28.93 -1.67 -12.64
N ALA A 74 28.30 -1.64 -13.82
CA ALA A 74 28.98 -1.71 -15.11
C ALA A 74 29.61 -0.36 -15.54
N MET A 75 29.04 0.76 -15.10
CA MET A 75 29.47 2.11 -15.49
C MET A 75 30.98 2.38 -15.31
N PRO A 76 31.60 2.05 -14.16
CA PRO A 76 33.04 2.23 -13.97
C PRO A 76 33.89 1.47 -14.98
N MET A 77 33.47 0.26 -15.37
CA MET A 77 34.16 -0.55 -16.38
C MET A 77 34.06 0.12 -17.77
N ILE A 78 32.86 0.61 -18.12
CA ILE A 78 32.61 1.31 -19.39
C ILE A 78 33.42 2.63 -19.45
N PHE A 79 33.49 3.39 -18.36
CA PHE A 79 34.29 4.62 -18.33
C PHE A 79 35.78 4.36 -18.52
N ARG A 80 36.30 3.26 -17.96
CA ARG A 80 37.70 2.85 -18.15
C ARG A 80 37.97 2.51 -19.61
N SER A 81 37.10 1.72 -20.25
CA SER A 81 37.28 1.36 -21.68
C SER A 81 37.18 2.59 -22.60
N ILE A 82 36.22 3.48 -22.37
CA ILE A 82 36.09 4.74 -23.15
C ILE A 82 37.34 5.61 -23.00
N ARG A 83 37.90 5.72 -21.79
CA ARG A 83 39.13 6.49 -21.57
C ARG A 83 40.33 5.90 -22.32
N GLU A 84 40.50 4.58 -22.28
CA GLU A 84 41.56 3.90 -23.00
C GLU A 84 41.45 4.10 -24.52
N ASP A 85 40.25 4.03 -25.07
CA ASP A 85 40.02 4.23 -26.51
C ASP A 85 40.21 5.70 -26.92
N ALA A 86 39.84 6.65 -26.07
CA ALA A 86 40.12 8.07 -26.29
C ALA A 86 41.64 8.33 -26.35
N ILE A 87 42.42 7.73 -25.44
CA ILE A 87 43.89 7.85 -25.43
C ILE A 87 44.49 7.27 -26.73
N LYS A 88 43.99 6.12 -27.22
CA LYS A 88 44.43 5.53 -28.50
C LYS A 88 44.15 6.43 -29.71
N GLN A 89 43.08 7.23 -29.65
CA GLN A 89 42.73 8.19 -30.70
C GLN A 89 43.51 9.51 -30.59
N GLY A 90 44.46 9.63 -29.67
CA GLY A 90 45.22 10.85 -29.43
C GLY A 90 44.42 11.95 -28.71
N ALA A 91 43.23 11.64 -28.20
CA ALA A 91 42.49 12.55 -27.34
C ALA A 91 43.07 12.50 -25.91
N ASN A 92 43.13 13.65 -25.25
CA ASN A 92 43.52 13.76 -23.85
C ASN A 92 42.30 14.14 -23.00
N PRO A 93 41.42 13.18 -22.66
CA PRO A 93 40.23 13.48 -21.87
C PRO A 93 40.65 13.99 -20.48
N PRO A 94 40.05 15.08 -19.98
CA PRO A 94 40.39 15.60 -18.66
C PRO A 94 40.19 14.50 -17.61
N PRO A 95 41.13 14.31 -16.67
CA PRO A 95 40.98 13.31 -15.62
C PRO A 95 39.77 13.69 -14.78
N MET A 96 38.73 12.85 -14.82
CA MET A 96 37.62 13.00 -13.88
C MET A 96 38.18 12.96 -12.46
N PRO A 97 37.84 13.94 -11.61
CA PRO A 97 38.30 13.94 -10.23
C PRO A 97 37.80 12.67 -9.54
N GLN A 98 38.70 11.94 -8.88
CA GLN A 98 38.37 10.67 -8.19
C GLN A 98 37.18 10.80 -7.23
N GLN A 99 36.99 11.98 -6.64
CA GLN A 99 35.87 12.26 -5.75
C GLN A 99 34.50 12.16 -6.45
N MET A 100 34.41 12.55 -7.72
CA MET A 100 33.16 12.48 -8.48
C MET A 100 32.82 11.04 -8.89
N GLU A 101 33.83 10.24 -9.25
CA GLU A 101 33.64 8.81 -9.57
C GLU A 101 33.09 8.04 -8.36
N LEU A 102 33.73 8.22 -7.19
CA LEU A 102 33.29 7.58 -5.95
C LEU A 102 31.88 8.06 -5.53
N GLY A 103 31.62 9.36 -5.62
CA GLY A 103 30.34 9.95 -5.27
C GLY A 103 29.19 9.43 -6.15
N MET A 104 29.43 9.29 -7.46
CA MET A 104 28.44 8.75 -8.39
C MET A 104 28.15 7.26 -8.11
N LEU A 105 29.19 6.45 -7.85
CA LEU A 105 29.03 5.03 -7.56
C LEU A 105 28.25 4.81 -6.26
N ILE A 106 28.60 5.53 -5.20
CA ILE A 106 27.90 5.45 -3.92
C ILE A 106 26.47 5.98 -4.06
N GLY A 107 26.28 7.13 -4.69
CA GLY A 107 24.97 7.76 -4.86
C GLY A 107 24.00 6.87 -5.66
N LEU A 108 24.46 6.34 -6.79
CA LEU A 108 23.64 5.48 -7.64
C LEU A 108 23.42 4.10 -6.99
N GLY A 109 24.41 3.58 -6.26
CA GLY A 109 24.28 2.35 -5.48
C GLY A 109 23.23 2.45 -4.37
N ILE A 110 23.25 3.54 -3.60
CA ILE A 110 22.24 3.82 -2.57
C ILE A 110 20.86 3.98 -3.21
N ALA A 111 20.75 4.75 -4.29
CA ALA A 111 19.48 4.93 -4.99
C ALA A 111 18.91 3.60 -5.48
N ALA A 112 19.74 2.75 -6.12
CA ALA A 112 19.33 1.42 -6.56
C ALA A 112 18.88 0.52 -5.38
N ALA A 113 19.61 0.54 -4.27
CA ALA A 113 19.23 -0.20 -3.07
C ALA A 113 17.90 0.28 -2.48
N CYS A 114 17.66 1.60 -2.42
CA CYS A 114 16.39 2.17 -1.98
C CYS A 114 15.23 1.77 -2.89
N VAL A 115 15.40 1.83 -4.21
CA VAL A 115 14.38 1.42 -5.18
C VAL A 115 14.04 -0.06 -5.03
N LEU A 116 15.05 -0.93 -4.88
CA LEU A 116 14.85 -2.35 -4.63
C LEU A 116 14.11 -2.61 -3.30
N ALA A 117 14.46 -1.90 -2.23
CA ALA A 117 13.77 -2.01 -0.95
C ALA A 117 12.29 -1.62 -1.07
N ILE A 118 11.99 -0.50 -1.73
CA ILE A 118 10.61 -0.06 -1.99
C ILE A 118 9.85 -1.11 -2.81
N ALA A 119 10.49 -1.72 -3.80
CA ALA A 119 9.88 -2.77 -4.63
C ALA A 119 9.50 -4.01 -3.78
N VAL A 120 10.42 -4.49 -2.94
CA VAL A 120 10.16 -5.62 -2.03
C VAL A 120 9.03 -5.31 -1.06
N PHE A 121 9.03 -4.12 -0.46
CA PHE A 121 7.94 -3.72 0.43
C PHE A 121 6.60 -3.58 -0.29
N THR A 122 6.59 -3.14 -1.55
CA THR A 122 5.37 -3.04 -2.37
C THR A 122 4.80 -4.43 -2.66
N ILE A 123 5.66 -5.41 -3.01
CA ILE A 123 5.25 -6.80 -3.21
C ILE A 123 4.69 -7.37 -1.91
N TRP A 124 5.38 -7.15 -0.79
CA TRP A 124 4.93 -7.63 0.52
C TRP A 124 3.61 -6.99 0.96
N ALA A 125 3.42 -5.70 0.68
CA ALA A 125 2.15 -5.01 0.89
C ALA A 125 1.03 -5.65 0.06
N GLY A 126 1.27 -5.93 -1.23
CA GLY A 126 0.31 -6.59 -2.11
C GLY A 126 -0.11 -7.97 -1.58
N VAL A 127 0.85 -8.78 -1.12
CA VAL A 127 0.55 -10.09 -0.51
C VAL A 127 -0.30 -9.95 0.76
N ARG A 128 -0.01 -8.94 1.59
CA ARG A 128 -0.81 -8.67 2.80
C ARG A 128 -2.22 -8.16 2.48
N VAL A 129 -2.38 -7.33 1.45
CA VAL A 129 -3.68 -6.85 0.97
C VAL A 129 -4.57 -8.00 0.52
N ILE A 130 -4.02 -9.00 -0.21
CA ILE A 130 -4.78 -10.20 -0.63
C ILE A 130 -5.30 -10.98 0.60
N LYS A 131 -4.55 -10.96 1.71
CA LYS A 131 -4.93 -11.59 2.97
C LYS A 131 -5.81 -10.70 3.87
N PHE A 132 -6.25 -9.53 3.38
CA PHE A 132 -7.00 -8.55 4.17
C PHE A 132 -6.25 -8.09 5.43
N GLN A 133 -4.92 -8.01 5.38
CA GLN A 133 -4.09 -7.60 6.51
C GLN A 133 -3.36 -6.28 6.22
N GLY A 134 -3.25 -5.42 7.24
CA GLY A 134 -2.37 -4.24 7.19
C GLY A 134 -2.83 -3.14 6.22
N ARG A 135 -4.07 -2.68 6.34
CA ARG A 135 -4.64 -1.60 5.52
C ARG A 135 -3.76 -0.33 5.50
N THR A 136 -3.30 0.10 6.67
CA THR A 136 -2.46 1.29 6.81
C THR A 136 -1.13 1.14 6.07
N PHE A 137 -0.53 -0.04 6.14
CA PHE A 137 0.72 -0.34 5.44
C PHE A 137 0.55 -0.27 3.93
N ALA A 138 -0.57 -0.77 3.39
CA ALA A 138 -0.89 -0.67 1.97
C ALA A 138 -1.04 0.78 1.51
N ILE A 139 -1.75 1.62 2.29
CA ILE A 139 -1.91 3.05 2.00
C ILE A 139 -0.56 3.77 2.00
N VAL A 140 0.27 3.53 3.02
CA VAL A 140 1.61 4.12 3.11
C VAL A 140 2.46 3.72 1.91
N MET A 141 2.43 2.45 1.51
CA MET A 141 3.19 1.98 0.35
C MET A 141 2.67 2.55 -0.98
N LEU A 142 1.36 2.76 -1.14
CA LEU A 142 0.82 3.45 -2.31
C LEU A 142 1.26 4.92 -2.38
N CYS A 143 1.35 5.60 -1.23
CA CYS A 143 1.86 6.97 -1.15
C CYS A 143 3.37 7.05 -1.40
N VAL A 144 4.16 6.13 -0.84
CA VAL A 144 5.60 6.02 -1.12
C VAL A 144 5.83 5.73 -2.61
N GLY A 145 5.02 4.86 -3.20
CA GLY A 145 5.03 4.59 -4.64
C GLY A 145 4.76 5.84 -5.47
N MET A 146 3.84 6.72 -5.06
CA MET A 146 3.64 8.02 -5.73
C MET A 146 4.90 8.90 -5.72
N LEU A 147 5.70 8.85 -4.67
CA LEU A 147 6.96 9.59 -4.61
C LEU A 147 7.97 9.09 -5.65
N THR A 148 7.92 7.79 -5.98
CA THR A 148 8.75 7.18 -7.03
C THR A 148 8.28 7.48 -8.46
N CYS A 149 7.09 8.06 -8.65
CA CYS A 149 6.62 8.45 -9.99
C CYS A 149 7.52 9.47 -10.69
N LEU A 150 8.32 10.22 -9.93
CA LEU A 150 9.20 11.25 -10.49
C LEU A 150 10.38 10.68 -11.28
N THR A 151 10.66 9.37 -11.18
CA THR A 151 11.92 8.83 -11.67
C THR A 151 11.84 8.11 -13.02
N CYS A 152 10.68 7.66 -13.52
CA CYS A 152 10.58 7.01 -14.84
C CYS A 152 9.14 6.62 -15.30
N TYR A 153 9.09 5.94 -16.46
CA TYR A 153 7.97 5.34 -17.21
C TYR A 153 6.87 4.64 -16.40
N CYS A 154 7.11 4.26 -15.15
CA CYS A 154 6.10 3.69 -14.25
C CYS A 154 5.11 4.73 -13.71
N ALA A 155 5.31 6.03 -13.98
CA ALA A 155 4.46 7.11 -13.52
C ALA A 155 2.95 6.91 -13.83
N PRO A 156 2.51 6.67 -15.09
CA PRO A 156 1.09 6.49 -15.38
C PRO A 156 0.47 5.28 -14.67
N THR A 157 1.20 4.14 -14.62
CA THR A 157 0.68 2.94 -13.96
C THR A 157 0.59 3.14 -12.46
N GLN A 158 1.60 3.74 -11.85
CA GLN A 158 1.64 4.01 -10.41
C GLN A 158 0.58 5.02 -9.99
N ILE A 159 0.37 6.10 -10.75
CA ILE A 159 -0.68 7.08 -10.47
C ILE A 159 -2.06 6.41 -10.53
N ALA A 160 -2.33 5.62 -11.57
CA ALA A 160 -3.59 4.90 -11.70
C ALA A 160 -3.79 3.92 -10.53
N LEU A 161 -2.76 3.17 -10.16
CA LEU A 161 -2.77 2.21 -9.05
C LEU A 161 -3.01 2.89 -7.69
N SER A 162 -2.37 4.04 -7.46
CA SER A 162 -2.51 4.78 -6.21
C SER A 162 -3.90 5.40 -6.07
N ILE A 163 -4.45 6.00 -7.14
CA ILE A 163 -5.83 6.51 -7.13
C ILE A 163 -6.82 5.37 -6.92
N TYR A 164 -6.70 4.30 -7.71
CA TYR A 164 -7.58 3.13 -7.61
C TYR A 164 -7.50 2.47 -6.22
N GLY A 165 -6.29 2.28 -5.72
CA GLY A 165 -6.04 1.69 -4.41
C GLY A 165 -6.59 2.53 -3.27
N LEU A 166 -6.46 3.87 -3.32
CA LEU A 166 -7.05 4.75 -2.33
C LEU A 166 -8.58 4.71 -2.34
N ILE A 167 -9.21 4.73 -3.52
CA ILE A 167 -10.67 4.63 -3.64
C ILE A 167 -11.20 3.32 -3.04
N VAL A 168 -10.53 2.19 -3.34
CA VAL A 168 -10.92 0.88 -2.81
C VAL A 168 -10.67 0.79 -1.30
N LEU A 169 -9.51 1.20 -0.81
CA LEU A 169 -9.12 1.05 0.60
C LEU A 169 -9.85 2.01 1.55
N LEU A 170 -10.33 3.15 1.04
CA LEU A 170 -11.12 4.13 1.83
C LEU A 170 -12.63 3.82 1.82
N ASN A 171 -13.07 2.82 1.06
CA ASN A 171 -14.47 2.42 1.06
C ASN A 171 -14.88 1.80 2.42
N GLY A 172 -16.05 2.20 2.93
CA GLY A 172 -16.58 1.74 4.24
C GLY A 172 -16.64 0.21 4.35
N PRO A 173 -17.35 -0.48 3.43
CA PRO A 173 -17.38 -1.95 3.38
C PRO A 173 -16.01 -2.64 3.38
N VAL A 174 -15.03 -2.06 2.67
CA VAL A 174 -13.66 -2.59 2.64
C VAL A 174 -12.99 -2.42 4.00
N THR A 175 -13.19 -1.28 4.66
CA THR A 175 -12.68 -1.03 6.01
C THR A 175 -13.21 -2.06 7.01
N ASP A 176 -14.50 -2.38 6.93
CA ASP A 176 -15.11 -3.39 7.79
C ASP A 176 -14.58 -4.80 7.48
N ALA A 177 -14.35 -5.13 6.20
CA ALA A 177 -13.69 -6.37 5.80
C ALA A 177 -12.30 -6.55 6.43
N PHE A 178 -11.48 -5.49 6.46
CA PHE A 178 -10.18 -5.52 7.16
C PHE A 178 -10.33 -5.73 8.68
N ARG A 179 -11.36 -5.12 9.31
CA ARG A 179 -11.65 -5.35 10.73
C ARG A 179 -12.06 -6.79 11.03
N PHE A 180 -12.81 -7.45 10.13
CA PHE A 180 -13.12 -8.87 10.29
C PHE A 180 -11.87 -9.75 10.19
N ALA A 181 -10.92 -9.41 9.32
CA ALA A 181 -9.64 -10.12 9.26
C ALA A 181 -8.80 -9.92 10.53
N GLU A 182 -8.81 -8.73 11.14
CA GLU A 182 -8.17 -8.46 12.44
C GLU A 182 -8.80 -9.27 13.59
N ARG A 183 -10.08 -9.63 13.47
CA ARG A 183 -10.78 -10.53 14.41
C ARG A 183 -10.50 -12.02 14.15
N GLY A 184 -9.67 -12.35 13.15
CA GLY A 184 -9.25 -13.72 12.86
C GLY A 184 -10.09 -14.44 11.79
N HIS A 185 -11.01 -13.76 11.11
CA HIS A 185 -11.75 -14.37 10.01
C HIS A 185 -10.86 -14.58 8.79
N THR A 186 -11.08 -15.69 8.08
CA THR A 186 -10.31 -15.98 6.87
C THR A 186 -10.79 -15.12 5.70
N ALA A 187 -9.90 -14.79 4.76
CA ALA A 187 -10.24 -14.00 3.57
C ALA A 187 -11.41 -14.61 2.77
N ARG A 188 -11.52 -15.95 2.76
CA ARG A 188 -12.59 -16.68 2.07
C ARG A 188 -13.95 -16.50 2.78
N GLU A 189 -13.99 -16.58 4.11
CA GLU A 189 -15.20 -16.33 4.89
C GLU A 189 -15.72 -14.90 4.65
N ILE A 190 -14.81 -13.93 4.69
CA ILE A 190 -15.13 -12.52 4.45
C ILE A 190 -15.72 -12.37 3.05
N GLN A 191 -15.04 -12.86 2.00
CA GLN A 191 -15.54 -12.79 0.63
C GLN A 191 -16.89 -13.47 0.46
N GLN A 192 -17.08 -14.65 1.05
CA GLN A 192 -18.35 -15.38 0.96
C GLN A 192 -19.50 -14.61 1.60
N ALA A 193 -19.26 -13.98 2.76
CA ALA A 193 -20.26 -13.17 3.44
C ALA A 193 -20.68 -11.95 2.60
N PHE A 194 -19.72 -11.27 1.96
CA PHE A 194 -20.03 -10.14 1.07
C PHE A 194 -20.68 -10.58 -0.25
N LEU A 195 -20.39 -11.79 -0.75
CA LEU A 195 -21.02 -12.33 -1.96
C LEU A 195 -22.47 -12.77 -1.75
N SER A 196 -22.86 -13.12 -0.52
CA SER A 196 -24.23 -13.50 -0.18
C SER A 196 -25.20 -12.33 -0.02
N LEU A 197 -24.71 -11.09 -0.01
CA LEU A 197 -25.56 -9.90 0.03
C LEU A 197 -26.26 -9.71 -1.33
N PRO A 198 -27.59 -9.48 -1.34
CA PRO A 198 -28.37 -9.28 -2.56
C PRO A 198 -27.97 -8.01 -3.33
#